data_AF-A0A101H3P7-F1
#
_entry.id   AF-A0A101H3P7-F1
#
_cell.length_a   1.000
_cell.length_b   1.000
_cell.length_c   1.000
_cell.angle_alpha   90.00
_cell.angle_beta   90.00
_cell.angle_gamma   90.00
#
_symmetry.space_group_name_H-M   'P 1'
#
loop_
_entity.id
_entity.type
_entity.pdbx_description
1 polymer ?
#
loop_
_entity_poly.entity_id
_entity_poly.type
_entity_poly.pdbx_seq_one_letter_code
_entity_poly.pdbx_strand_id
1 'polypeptide(L)'
;DGKADYAVGNRLINPDFRRGMSRWRFAGNAALTLLTKIASGYWQLVDPQNGYTAISRRALETIPLDAVYPRYGYCNDILVRLNVYGFRVKNVPHPARYGLERSKIKYSSYIVRLSRLLLKDFLWRLKTKYVIMGFHPLVFFYLFGVGFSIISVLMGIFSLHFKFVQHEAIFVPAVITLLMFGLGVQFLLFAMLFDMQAEKNGGWY
;
A
#
# COMPACT_ATOMS: atom_id res chain seq x y z
N ASP A 1 22.84 2.71 -17.82
CA ASP A 1 23.39 2.46 -16.46
C ASP A 1 22.93 1.18 -15.75
N GLY A 2 21.82 0.52 -16.11
CA GLY A 2 21.40 -0.72 -15.44
C GLY A 2 20.99 -0.57 -13.96
N LYS A 3 20.82 0.67 -13.49
CA LYS A 3 20.55 0.99 -12.07
C LYS A 3 19.07 0.82 -11.67
N ALA A 4 18.16 0.76 -12.63
CA ALA A 4 16.72 0.59 -12.44
C ALA A 4 16.08 0.04 -13.74
N ASP A 5 15.04 -0.77 -13.60
CA ASP A 5 14.21 -1.25 -14.69
C ASP A 5 12.98 -0.36 -14.89
N TYR A 6 12.61 0.42 -13.86
CA TYR A 6 11.54 1.41 -13.89
C TYR A 6 11.93 2.64 -13.08
N ALA A 7 11.89 3.81 -13.71
CA ALA A 7 12.20 5.09 -13.10
C ALA A 7 10.92 5.92 -12.97
N VAL A 8 10.61 6.38 -11.75
CA VAL A 8 9.43 7.19 -11.45
C VAL A 8 9.84 8.60 -11.06
N GLY A 9 9.27 9.59 -11.73
CA GLY A 9 9.43 10.99 -11.37
C GLY A 9 8.97 11.26 -9.93
N ASN A 10 9.77 12.01 -9.18
CA ASN A 10 9.46 12.34 -7.79
C ASN A 10 9.46 13.86 -7.58
N ARG A 11 8.25 14.42 -7.51
CA ARG A 11 8.04 15.84 -7.24
C ARG A 11 7.93 16.18 -5.75
N LEU A 12 7.76 15.17 -4.90
CA LEU A 12 7.50 15.34 -3.47
C LEU A 12 8.80 15.40 -2.64
N ILE A 13 9.93 15.02 -3.23
CA ILE A 13 11.22 14.97 -2.52
C ILE A 13 11.67 16.33 -2.00
N ASN A 14 11.43 17.41 -2.76
CA ASN A 14 11.83 18.76 -2.36
C ASN A 14 10.60 19.56 -1.88
N PRO A 15 10.62 20.13 -0.65
CA PRO A 15 9.60 21.05 -0.16
C PRO A 15 9.30 22.22 -1.10
N ASP A 16 10.31 22.75 -1.81
CA ASP A 16 10.13 23.85 -2.76
C ASP A 16 9.30 23.47 -3.98
N PHE A 17 9.31 22.19 -4.39
CA PHE A 17 8.46 21.66 -5.46
C PHE A 17 7.00 21.42 -5.02
N ARG A 18 6.68 21.68 -3.75
CA ARG A 18 5.32 21.53 -3.18
C ARG A 18 4.57 22.87 -3.05
N ARG A 19 5.22 24.00 -3.35
CA ARG A 19 4.59 25.34 -3.28
C ARG A 19 3.35 25.37 -4.18
N GLY A 20 2.16 25.47 -3.56
CA GLY A 20 0.86 25.51 -4.26
C GLY A 20 -0.11 24.35 -3.96
N MET A 21 0.29 23.31 -3.22
CA MET A 21 -0.62 22.21 -2.85
C MET A 21 -1.38 22.47 -1.55
N SER A 22 -2.72 22.33 -1.56
CA SER A 22 -3.55 22.38 -0.35
C SER A 22 -3.23 21.24 0.63
N ARG A 23 -3.32 21.51 1.94
CA ARG A 23 -3.10 20.54 3.03
C ARG A 23 -3.93 19.26 2.88
N TRP A 24 -5.17 19.38 2.38
CA TRP A 24 -6.04 18.22 2.11
C TRP A 24 -5.49 17.30 1.02
N ARG A 25 -5.03 17.89 -0.10
CA ARG A 25 -4.40 17.13 -1.19
C ARG A 25 -3.09 16.49 -0.74
N PHE A 26 -2.33 17.17 0.11
CA PHE A 26 -1.12 16.62 0.69
C PHE A 26 -1.41 15.38 1.54
N ALA A 27 -2.37 15.47 2.47
CA ALA A 27 -2.77 14.35 3.32
C ALA A 27 -3.28 13.15 2.48
N GLY A 28 -4.10 13.41 1.46
CA GLY A 28 -4.58 12.38 0.55
C GLY A 28 -3.46 11.68 -0.23
N ASN A 29 -2.49 12.44 -0.75
CA ASN A 29 -1.32 11.86 -1.42
C ASN A 29 -0.43 11.07 -0.46
N ALA A 30 -0.25 11.53 0.79
CA ALA A 30 0.53 10.80 1.79
C ALA A 30 -0.12 9.45 2.14
N ALA A 31 -1.43 9.45 2.40
CA ALA A 31 -2.19 8.22 2.68
C ALA A 31 -2.13 7.25 1.49
N LEU A 32 -2.33 7.76 0.26
CA LEU A 32 -2.26 6.94 -0.94
C LEU A 32 -0.86 6.39 -1.21
N THR A 33 0.17 7.18 -0.92
CA THR A 33 1.57 6.73 -1.00
C THR A 33 1.81 5.58 -0.04
N LEU A 34 1.36 5.68 1.22
CA LEU A 34 1.47 4.59 2.19
C LEU A 34 0.74 3.33 1.73
N LEU A 35 -0.52 3.45 1.29
CA LEU A 35 -1.29 2.31 0.79
C LEU A 35 -0.63 1.66 -0.43
N THR A 36 -0.04 2.46 -1.32
CA THR A 36 0.67 1.94 -2.48
C THR A 36 1.98 1.25 -2.09
N LYS A 37 2.71 1.74 -1.08
CA LYS A 37 3.89 1.05 -0.55
C LYS A 37 3.53 -0.34 -0.03
N ILE A 38 2.46 -0.42 0.76
CA ILE A 38 1.96 -1.70 1.29
C ILE A 38 1.53 -2.62 0.14
N ALA A 39 0.77 -2.10 -0.83
CA ALA A 39 0.26 -2.90 -1.95
C ALA A 39 1.37 -3.39 -2.88
N SER A 40 2.25 -2.49 -3.32
CA SER A 40 3.32 -2.80 -4.28
C SER A 40 4.54 -3.47 -3.65
N GLY A 41 4.80 -3.26 -2.35
CA GLY A 41 6.01 -3.71 -1.68
C GLY A 41 7.24 -2.84 -1.93
N TYR A 42 7.13 -1.72 -2.67
CA TYR A 42 8.24 -0.77 -2.85
C TYR A 42 8.24 0.29 -1.76
N TRP A 43 8.94 0.01 -0.66
CA TRP A 43 8.93 0.86 0.54
C TRP A 43 9.71 2.17 0.37
N GLN A 44 10.68 2.21 -0.55
CA GLN A 44 11.50 3.39 -0.84
C GLN A 44 10.84 4.37 -1.83
N LEU A 45 9.69 4.03 -2.42
CA LEU A 45 9.01 4.88 -3.40
C LEU A 45 8.33 6.09 -2.73
N VAL A 46 8.39 7.29 -3.32
CA VAL A 46 7.89 8.51 -2.65
C VAL A 46 6.69 9.14 -3.38
N ASP A 47 6.62 9.04 -4.71
CA ASP A 47 5.52 9.59 -5.50
C ASP A 47 4.97 8.55 -6.50
N PRO A 48 4.26 7.51 -6.03
CA PRO A 48 3.73 6.45 -6.90
C PRO A 48 2.69 6.92 -7.90
N GLN A 49 2.07 8.08 -7.67
CA GLN A 49 0.99 8.60 -8.50
C GLN A 49 1.50 9.40 -9.70
N ASN A 50 2.81 9.49 -9.88
CA ASN A 50 3.40 10.22 -10.98
C ASN A 50 3.45 9.36 -12.24
N GLY A 51 2.79 9.83 -13.31
CA GLY A 51 2.82 9.18 -14.63
C GLY A 51 4.11 9.46 -15.42
N TYR A 52 4.94 10.40 -14.96
CA TYR A 52 6.22 10.70 -15.60
C TYR A 52 7.23 9.60 -15.26
N THR A 53 7.27 8.58 -16.10
CA THR A 53 8.02 7.35 -15.86
C THR A 53 8.79 6.91 -17.09
N ALA A 54 9.86 6.15 -16.86
CA ALA A 54 10.59 5.44 -17.91
C ALA A 54 10.68 3.97 -17.52
N ILE A 55 10.44 3.08 -18.47
CA ILE A 55 10.47 1.63 -18.28
C ILE A 55 11.48 1.01 -19.24
N SER A 56 12.25 0.05 -18.75
CA SER A 56 13.18 -0.72 -19.58
C SER A 56 12.41 -1.62 -20.55
N ARG A 57 13.02 -1.89 -21.70
CA ARG A 57 12.45 -2.81 -22.70
C ARG A 57 12.14 -4.18 -22.09
N ARG A 58 13.06 -4.72 -21.29
CA ARG A 58 12.90 -6.00 -20.58
C ARG A 58 11.65 -6.00 -19.69
N ALA A 59 11.45 -4.96 -18.88
CA ALA A 59 10.29 -4.88 -18.01
C ALA A 59 8.99 -4.73 -18.81
N LEU A 60 9.01 -3.95 -19.90
CA LEU A 60 7.86 -3.74 -20.75
C LEU A 60 7.43 -5.02 -21.49
N GLU A 61 8.37 -5.82 -21.97
CA GLU A 61 8.11 -7.10 -22.65
C GLU A 61 7.67 -8.21 -21.68
N THR A 62 8.03 -8.10 -20.40
CA THR A 62 7.67 -9.10 -19.37
C THR A 62 6.28 -8.85 -18.77
N ILE A 63 5.87 -7.58 -18.65
CA ILE A 63 4.59 -7.23 -18.03
C ILE A 63 3.47 -7.32 -19.08
N PRO A 64 2.39 -8.10 -18.83
CA PRO A 64 1.25 -8.15 -19.74
C PRO A 64 0.45 -6.84 -19.64
N LEU A 65 0.70 -5.92 -20.58
CA LEU A 65 0.10 -4.58 -20.59
C LEU A 65 -1.43 -4.61 -20.72
N ASP A 66 -1.98 -5.59 -21.44
CA ASP A 66 -3.43 -5.76 -21.60
C ASP A 66 -4.14 -6.09 -20.28
N ALA A 67 -3.40 -6.63 -19.32
CA ALA A 67 -3.93 -6.96 -18.00
C ALA A 67 -3.81 -5.79 -17.01
N VAL A 68 -3.13 -4.69 -17.38
CA VAL A 68 -2.95 -3.52 -16.52
C VAL A 68 -4.25 -2.73 -16.41
N TYR A 69 -4.56 -2.29 -15.19
CA TYR A 69 -5.76 -1.53 -14.91
C TYR A 69 -5.84 -0.24 -15.75
N PRO A 70 -6.89 -0.02 -16.58
CA PRO A 70 -6.86 1.01 -17.64
C PRO A 70 -7.22 2.43 -17.17
N ARG A 71 -7.37 2.68 -15.86
CA ARG A 71 -7.80 4.00 -15.31
C ARG A 71 -6.71 4.60 -14.42
N TYR A 72 -7.01 5.69 -13.71
CA TYR A 72 -6.08 6.40 -12.82
C TYR A 72 -5.27 5.52 -11.83
N GLY A 73 -5.72 4.31 -11.50
CA GLY A 73 -4.97 3.38 -10.65
C GLY A 73 -3.83 2.61 -11.35
N TYR A 74 -3.65 2.80 -12.66
CA TYR A 74 -2.69 2.02 -13.46
C TYR A 74 -1.25 2.12 -12.94
N CYS A 75 -0.82 3.29 -12.45
CA CYS A 75 0.52 3.47 -11.88
C CYS A 75 0.77 2.49 -10.73
N ASN A 76 -0.25 2.26 -9.89
CA ASN A 76 -0.13 1.37 -8.73
C ASN A 76 -0.10 -0.10 -9.16
N ASP A 77 -0.94 -0.48 -10.12
CA ASP A 77 -0.99 -1.85 -10.64
C ASP A 77 0.33 -2.22 -11.36
N ILE A 78 0.88 -1.31 -12.17
CA ILE A 78 2.21 -1.49 -12.78
C ILE A 78 3.29 -1.71 -11.72
N LEU A 79 3.30 -0.91 -10.64
CA LEU A 79 4.25 -1.08 -9.55
C LEU A 79 4.11 -2.43 -8.87
N VAL A 80 2.90 -2.92 -8.63
CA VAL A 80 2.71 -4.24 -8.02
C VAL A 80 3.25 -5.33 -8.94
N ARG A 81 2.97 -5.27 -10.24
CA ARG A 81 3.47 -6.23 -11.24
C ARG A 81 4.98 -6.22 -11.32
N LEU A 82 5.60 -5.03 -11.38
CA LEU A 82 7.06 -4.89 -11.34
C LEU A 82 7.64 -5.60 -10.12
N ASN A 83 7.02 -5.49 -8.95
CA ASN A 83 7.49 -6.15 -7.74
C ASN A 83 7.35 -7.68 -7.79
N VAL A 84 6.24 -8.17 -8.33
CA VAL A 84 6.00 -9.62 -8.50
C VAL A 84 7.00 -10.24 -9.48
N TYR A 85 7.34 -9.54 -10.56
CA TYR A 85 8.35 -9.97 -11.52
C TYR A 85 9.80 -9.65 -11.11
N GLY A 86 10.02 -9.04 -9.94
CA GLY A 86 11.36 -8.79 -9.40
C GLY A 86 12.14 -7.63 -10.02
N PHE A 87 11.45 -6.68 -10.68
CA PHE A 87 12.10 -5.53 -11.30
C PHE A 87 12.51 -4.46 -10.28
N ARG A 88 13.55 -3.69 -10.58
CA ARG A 88 14.06 -2.63 -9.70
C ARG A 88 13.43 -1.28 -10.04
N VAL A 89 12.81 -0.65 -9.05
CA VAL A 89 12.20 0.68 -9.17
C VAL A 89 13.07 1.74 -8.49
N LYS A 90 13.29 2.89 -9.13
CA LYS A 90 13.92 4.06 -8.50
C LYS A 90 13.13 5.35 -8.71
N ASN A 91 13.19 6.22 -7.70
CA ASN A 91 12.72 7.60 -7.81
C ASN A 91 13.76 8.46 -8.53
N VAL A 92 13.31 9.31 -9.45
CA VAL A 92 14.13 10.34 -10.11
C VAL A 92 13.54 11.71 -9.76
N PRO A 93 14.28 12.58 -9.05
CA PRO A 93 13.80 13.92 -8.73
C PRO A 93 13.46 14.74 -9.97
N HIS A 94 12.30 15.41 -9.98
CA HIS A 94 11.99 16.44 -10.98
C HIS A 94 11.12 17.54 -10.37
N PRO A 95 11.15 18.79 -10.89
CA PRO A 95 10.30 19.87 -10.41
C PRO A 95 8.83 19.67 -10.81
N ALA A 96 7.89 20.02 -9.94
CA ALA A 96 6.46 20.06 -10.30
C ALA A 96 6.18 21.29 -11.17
N ARG A 97 5.65 21.09 -12.38
CA ARG A 97 5.06 22.18 -13.19
C ARG A 97 3.55 22.02 -13.18
N TYR A 98 2.87 22.78 -12.33
CA TYR A 98 1.41 22.84 -12.33
C TYR A 98 0.96 23.87 -13.37
N GLY A 99 0.26 23.41 -14.41
CA GLY A 99 -0.43 24.28 -15.36
C GLY A 99 -1.79 24.77 -14.80
N LEU A 100 -2.60 25.39 -15.66
CA LEU A 100 -3.97 25.82 -15.34
C LEU A 100 -4.99 24.66 -15.30
N GLU A 101 -4.52 23.41 -15.34
CA GLU A 101 -5.37 22.24 -15.48
C GLU A 101 -6.16 21.93 -14.20
N ARG A 102 -7.49 21.80 -14.36
CA ARG A 102 -8.38 21.35 -13.29
C ARG A 102 -8.52 19.83 -13.34
N SER A 103 -8.20 19.17 -12.22
CA SER A 103 -8.41 17.72 -12.09
C SER A 103 -9.88 17.35 -12.29
N LYS A 104 -10.16 16.47 -13.24
CA LYS A 104 -11.51 15.93 -13.53
C LYS A 104 -11.89 14.75 -12.61
N ILE A 105 -11.13 14.50 -11.55
CA ILE A 105 -11.30 13.34 -10.67
C ILE A 105 -12.50 13.54 -9.74
N LYS A 106 -13.47 12.62 -9.81
CA LYS A 106 -14.51 12.47 -8.79
C LYS A 106 -13.98 11.65 -7.61
N TYR A 107 -13.54 12.34 -6.55
CA TYR A 107 -12.82 11.75 -5.42
C TYR A 107 -13.50 10.53 -4.78
N SER A 108 -14.80 10.57 -4.51
CA SER A 108 -15.52 9.45 -3.88
C SER A 108 -15.40 8.15 -4.69
N SER A 109 -15.75 8.23 -5.98
CA SER A 109 -15.68 7.08 -6.88
C SER A 109 -14.25 6.63 -7.17
N TYR A 110 -13.28 7.55 -7.07
CA TYR A 110 -11.86 7.27 -7.24
C TYR A 110 -11.31 6.49 -6.04
N ILE A 111 -11.56 6.97 -4.81
CA ILE A 111 -11.09 6.35 -3.57
C ILE A 111 -11.58 4.91 -3.46
N VAL A 112 -12.87 4.65 -3.68
CA VAL A 112 -13.43 3.29 -3.58
C VAL A 112 -12.81 2.35 -4.60
N ARG A 113 -12.70 2.77 -5.87
CA ARG A 113 -12.11 1.95 -6.93
C ARG A 113 -10.64 1.67 -6.68
N LEU A 114 -9.90 2.70 -6.27
CA LEU A 114 -8.48 2.60 -6.01
C LEU A 114 -8.18 1.70 -4.81
N SER A 115 -8.96 1.84 -3.73
CA SER A 115 -8.80 0.99 -2.54
C SER A 115 -9.04 -0.48 -2.87
N ARG A 116 -10.06 -0.78 -3.70
CA ARG A 116 -10.33 -2.13 -4.20
C ARG A 116 -9.21 -2.67 -5.08
N LEU A 117 -8.67 -1.83 -5.97
CA LEU A 117 -7.52 -2.19 -6.81
C LEU A 117 -6.30 -2.52 -5.94
N LEU A 118 -5.91 -1.61 -5.04
CA LEU A 118 -4.76 -1.79 -4.16
C LEU A 118 -4.89 -3.04 -3.29
N LEU A 119 -6.09 -3.34 -2.77
CA LEU A 119 -6.34 -4.56 -2.01
C LEU A 119 -6.19 -5.81 -2.88
N LYS A 120 -6.79 -5.82 -4.07
CA LYS A 120 -6.67 -6.93 -5.03
C LYS A 120 -5.21 -7.18 -5.40
N ASP A 121 -4.49 -6.12 -5.72
CA ASP A 121 -3.09 -6.17 -6.15
C ASP A 121 -2.19 -6.62 -4.99
N PHE A 122 -2.43 -6.11 -3.77
CA PHE A 122 -1.75 -6.57 -2.56
C PHE A 122 -1.92 -8.08 -2.34
N LEU A 123 -3.16 -8.58 -2.38
CA LEU A 123 -3.44 -10.00 -2.19
C LEU A 123 -2.83 -10.86 -3.29
N TRP A 124 -2.87 -10.39 -4.54
CA TRP A 124 -2.24 -11.06 -5.67
C TRP A 124 -0.72 -11.13 -5.52
N ARG A 125 -0.07 -10.04 -5.11
CA ARG A 125 1.37 -9.99 -4.78
C ARG A 125 1.70 -10.95 -3.65
N LEU A 126 0.92 -10.91 -2.55
CA LEU A 126 1.14 -11.75 -1.37
C LEU A 126 1.09 -13.24 -1.74
N LYS A 127 0.04 -13.64 -2.47
CA LYS A 127 -0.11 -15.01 -2.97
C LYS A 127 1.06 -15.41 -3.90
N THR A 128 1.34 -14.60 -4.91
CA THR A 128 2.32 -14.98 -5.94
C THR A 128 3.72 -15.05 -5.38
N LYS A 129 4.14 -14.01 -4.64
CA LYS A 129 5.51 -13.89 -4.16
C LYS A 129 5.82 -14.77 -2.95
N TYR A 130 4.89 -14.81 -1.98
CA TYR A 130 5.16 -15.40 -0.67
C TYR A 130 4.49 -16.74 -0.42
N VAL A 131 3.60 -17.19 -1.31
CA VAL A 131 2.99 -18.52 -1.25
C VAL A 131 3.45 -19.40 -2.40
N ILE A 132 3.50 -18.85 -3.63
CA ILE A 132 3.85 -19.64 -4.83
C ILE A 132 5.37 -19.66 -5.08
N MET A 133 6.02 -18.49 -5.16
CA MET A 133 7.43 -18.40 -5.57
C MET A 133 8.41 -18.74 -4.44
N GLY A 134 8.03 -18.50 -3.18
CA GLY A 134 8.83 -18.90 -2.03
C GLY A 134 8.05 -18.67 -0.73
N PHE A 135 7.94 -19.70 0.09
CA PHE A 135 7.16 -19.64 1.32
C PHE A 135 7.84 -18.73 2.34
N HIS A 136 7.23 -17.57 2.61
CA HIS A 136 7.73 -16.65 3.64
C HIS A 136 6.75 -16.58 4.82
N PRO A 137 7.20 -16.72 6.07
CA PRO A 137 6.35 -16.65 7.26
C PRO A 137 5.54 -15.35 7.43
N LEU A 138 5.82 -14.30 6.66
CA LEU A 138 5.13 -13.00 6.76
C LEU A 138 3.65 -13.10 6.38
N VAL A 139 3.27 -14.09 5.57
CA VAL A 139 1.86 -14.34 5.23
C VAL A 139 1.06 -14.67 6.50
N PHE A 140 1.64 -15.43 7.43
CA PHE A 140 1.00 -15.71 8.71
C PHE A 140 0.91 -14.48 9.60
N PHE A 141 1.92 -13.61 9.62
CA PHE A 141 1.83 -12.35 10.36
C PHE A 141 0.69 -11.46 9.84
N TYR A 142 0.52 -11.36 8.52
CA TYR A 142 -0.64 -10.67 7.95
C TYR A 142 -1.95 -11.36 8.30
N LEU A 143 -2.02 -12.70 8.19
CA LEU A 143 -3.23 -13.46 8.48
C LEU A 143 -3.66 -13.33 9.93
N PHE A 144 -2.76 -13.55 10.89
CA PHE A 144 -3.04 -13.42 12.32
C PHE A 144 -3.30 -11.97 12.72
N GLY A 145 -2.56 -11.01 12.13
CA GLY A 145 -2.81 -9.58 12.36
C GLY A 145 -4.22 -9.18 11.97
N VAL A 146 -4.67 -9.53 10.75
CA VAL A 146 -6.04 -9.26 10.30
C VAL A 146 -7.06 -10.04 11.12
N GLY A 147 -6.79 -11.32 11.42
CA GLY A 147 -7.67 -12.17 12.22
C GLY A 147 -7.92 -11.59 13.62
N PHE A 148 -6.86 -11.24 14.35
CA PHE A 148 -6.98 -10.60 15.66
C PHE A 148 -7.65 -9.23 15.59
N SER A 149 -7.37 -8.43 14.55
CA SER A 149 -8.09 -7.16 14.36
C SER A 149 -9.59 -7.38 14.17
N ILE A 150 -10.03 -8.35 13.35
CA ILE A 150 -11.46 -8.66 13.16
C ILE A 150 -12.08 -9.14 14.47
N ILE A 151 -11.44 -10.08 15.16
CA ILE A 151 -11.91 -10.59 16.45
C ILE A 151 -12.03 -9.45 17.47
N SER A 152 -11.06 -8.54 17.52
CA SER A 152 -11.09 -7.39 18.42
C SER A 152 -12.25 -6.44 18.12
N VAL A 153 -12.59 -6.21 16.85
CA VAL A 153 -13.76 -5.39 16.48
C VAL A 153 -15.06 -6.07 16.94
N LEU A 154 -15.19 -7.37 16.72
CA LEU A 154 -16.36 -8.14 17.17
C LEU A 154 -16.48 -8.13 18.71
N MET A 155 -15.38 -8.33 19.43
CA MET A 155 -15.34 -8.25 20.89
C MET A 155 -15.62 -6.83 21.39
N GLY A 156 -15.20 -5.79 20.68
CA GLY A 156 -15.52 -4.40 21.01
C GLY A 156 -17.00 -4.11 20.89
N ILE A 157 -17.66 -4.57 19.83
CA ILE A 157 -19.12 -4.47 19.68
C ILE A 157 -19.82 -5.25 20.80
N PHE A 158 -19.34 -6.45 21.11
CA PHE A 158 -19.86 -7.26 22.21
C PHE A 158 -19.71 -6.57 23.57
N SER A 159 -18.55 -5.96 23.84
CA SER A 159 -18.27 -5.21 25.07
C SER A 159 -19.22 -4.02 25.25
N LEU A 160 -19.52 -3.29 24.16
CA LEU A 160 -20.53 -2.22 24.18
C LEU A 160 -21.93 -2.77 24.44
N HIS A 161 -22.32 -3.88 23.80
CA HIS A 161 -23.60 -4.53 24.07
C HIS A 161 -23.71 -5.00 25.53
N PHE A 162 -22.66 -5.59 26.09
CA PHE A 162 -22.56 -6.03 27.49
C PHE A 162 -22.79 -4.86 28.46
N LYS A 163 -22.26 -3.68 28.13
CA LYS A 163 -22.47 -2.47 28.94
C LYS A 163 -23.87 -1.87 28.79
N PHE A 164 -24.35 -1.69 27.56
CA PHE A 164 -25.57 -0.92 27.30
C PHE A 164 -26.86 -1.73 27.39
N VAL A 165 -26.81 -3.05 27.11
CA VAL A 165 -27.98 -3.92 27.15
C VAL A 165 -28.02 -4.69 28.46
N GLN A 166 -26.91 -5.29 28.87
CA GLN A 166 -26.87 -6.13 30.06
C GLN A 166 -26.55 -5.35 31.35
N HIS A 167 -26.18 -4.06 31.23
CA HIS A 167 -25.92 -3.14 32.35
C HIS A 167 -24.75 -3.58 33.26
N GLU A 168 -23.93 -4.52 32.77
CA GLU A 168 -22.79 -5.10 33.48
C GLU A 168 -21.53 -4.22 33.43
N ALA A 169 -20.52 -4.59 34.22
CA ALA A 169 -19.24 -3.91 34.22
C ALA A 169 -18.45 -4.14 32.91
N ILE A 170 -18.11 -3.05 32.22
CA ILE A 170 -17.41 -3.10 30.92
C ILE A 170 -15.90 -3.37 31.04
N PHE A 171 -15.32 -3.24 32.23
CA PHE A 171 -13.87 -3.17 32.41
C PHE A 171 -13.14 -4.39 31.83
N VAL A 172 -13.54 -5.61 32.20
CA VAL A 172 -12.86 -6.84 31.74
C VAL A 172 -13.02 -7.05 30.22
N PRO A 173 -14.23 -7.01 29.63
CA PRO A 173 -14.40 -7.12 28.17
C PRO A 173 -13.65 -6.04 27.38
N ALA A 174 -13.62 -4.80 27.88
CA ALA A 174 -12.90 -3.70 27.23
C ALA A 174 -11.37 -3.91 27.25
N VAL A 175 -10.82 -4.33 28.40
CA VAL A 175 -9.37 -4.60 28.50
C VAL A 175 -8.96 -5.74 27.56
N ILE A 176 -9.72 -6.84 27.52
CA ILE A 176 -9.43 -7.96 26.61
C ILE A 176 -9.50 -7.50 25.15
N THR A 177 -10.51 -6.71 24.80
CA THR A 177 -10.66 -6.13 23.45
C THR A 177 -9.43 -5.29 23.07
N LEU A 178 -8.98 -4.42 23.97
CA LEU A 178 -7.83 -3.55 23.74
C LEU A 178 -6.52 -4.35 23.58
N LEU A 179 -6.32 -5.38 24.40
CA LEU A 179 -5.14 -6.27 24.30
C LEU A 179 -5.15 -7.03 22.97
N MET A 180 -6.29 -7.59 22.57
CA MET A 180 -6.43 -8.27 21.27
C MET A 180 -6.20 -7.34 20.09
N PHE A 181 -6.72 -6.11 20.16
CA PHE A 181 -6.47 -5.09 19.15
C PHE A 181 -4.98 -4.75 19.06
N GLY A 182 -4.32 -4.53 20.22
CA GLY A 182 -2.89 -4.26 20.30
C GLY A 182 -2.03 -5.37 19.70
N LEU A 183 -2.35 -6.63 20.00
CA LEU A 183 -1.70 -7.80 19.38
C LEU A 183 -1.91 -7.80 17.86
N GLY A 184 -3.14 -7.62 17.38
CA GLY A 184 -3.41 -7.57 15.94
C GLY A 184 -2.60 -6.49 15.22
N VAL A 185 -2.53 -5.28 15.78
CA VAL A 185 -1.72 -4.18 15.24
C VAL A 185 -0.22 -4.56 15.23
N GLN A 186 0.29 -5.15 16.29
CA GLN A 186 1.70 -5.56 16.37
C GLN A 186 2.06 -6.61 15.32
N PHE A 187 1.20 -7.61 15.10
CA PHE A 187 1.38 -8.61 14.04
C PHE A 187 1.39 -7.97 12.65
N LEU A 188 0.49 -7.01 12.37
CA LEU A 188 0.48 -6.27 11.10
C LEU A 188 1.74 -5.42 10.90
N LEU A 189 2.22 -4.75 11.95
CA LEU A 189 3.45 -3.97 11.91
C LEU A 189 4.67 -4.85 11.63
N PHE A 190 4.77 -6.02 12.27
CA PHE A 190 5.83 -6.98 11.96
C PHE A 190 5.73 -7.53 10.55
N ALA A 191 4.53 -7.83 10.06
CA ALA A 191 4.33 -8.26 8.68
C ALA A 191 4.89 -7.23 7.68
N MET A 192 4.58 -5.94 7.90
CA MET A 192 5.10 -4.84 7.08
C MET A 192 6.62 -4.66 7.22
N LEU A 193 7.17 -4.82 8.42
CA LEU A 193 8.61 -4.75 8.65
C LEU A 193 9.36 -5.86 7.89
N PHE A 194 8.85 -7.09 7.94
CA PHE A 194 9.44 -8.22 7.21
C PHE A 194 9.29 -8.06 5.70
N ASP A 195 8.15 -7.56 5.20
CA ASP A 195 7.97 -7.23 3.78
C ASP A 195 8.98 -6.16 3.31
N MET A 196 9.27 -5.16 4.16
CA MET A 196 10.29 -4.14 3.88
C MET A 196 11.72 -4.69 3.88
N GLN A 197 12.03 -5.62 4.78
CA GLN A 197 13.34 -6.29 4.80
C GLN A 197 13.52 -7.18 3.55
N ALA A 198 12.46 -7.91 3.16
CA ALA A 198 12.45 -8.74 1.97
C ALA A 198 12.67 -7.92 0.68
N GLU A 199 12.17 -6.67 0.62
CA GLU A 199 12.45 -5.76 -0.50
C GLU A 199 13.93 -5.33 -0.55
N LYS A 200 14.51 -4.92 0.59
CA LYS A 200 15.90 -4.47 0.67
C LYS A 200 16.92 -5.54 0.28
N ASN A 201 16.63 -6.79 0.58
CA ASN A 201 17.54 -7.91 0.29
C ASN A 201 17.58 -8.29 -1.20
N GLY A 202 16.92 -7.52 -2.08
CA GLY A 202 16.87 -7.80 -3.51
C GLY A 202 15.86 -8.91 -3.77
N GLY A 203 14.58 -8.52 -3.86
CA GLY A 203 13.47 -9.47 -3.96
C GLY A 203 13.72 -10.61 -4.96
N TRP A 204 13.99 -11.80 -4.42
CA TRP A 204 14.02 -13.11 -5.10
C TRP A 204 14.86 -13.20 -6.40
N TYR A 205 15.88 -12.34 -6.58
CA TYR A 205 16.88 -12.44 -7.64
C TYR A 205 18.22 -11.82 -7.23
#